data_AF-A0A3D2L7H8-F1
#
_entry.id   AF-A0A3D2L7H8-F1
#
_cell.length_a   1.000
_cell.length_b   1.000
_cell.length_c   1.000
_cell.angle_alpha   90.00
_cell.angle_beta   90.00
_cell.angle_gamma   90.00
#
_symmetry.space_group_name_H-M   'P 1'
#
loop_
_entity.id
_entity.type
_entity.pdbx_description
1 polymer ?
#
loop_
_entity_poly.entity_id
_entity_poly.type
_entity_poly.pdbx_seq_one_letter_code
_entity_poly.pdbx_strand_id
1 'polypeptide(L)' 'NWTGHQPVLVDDIASSGRTMMEAARHFKTAGFAKPVCVIVHPLFAGNAYEDLKSVSTRVVSTNAVQHASNEISITPLLVG' A
#
# COMPACT_ATOMS: atom_id res chain seq x y z
N ASN A 1 -7.60 -10.39 -19.62
CA ASN A 1 -6.17 -10.72 -19.82
C ASN A 1 -5.37 -9.76 -18.95
N TRP A 2 -4.64 -10.26 -17.94
CA TRP A 2 -3.99 -9.45 -16.89
C TRP A 2 -2.47 -9.33 -17.08
N THR A 3 -1.92 -10.08 -18.02
CA THR A 3 -0.47 -10.09 -18.29
C THR A 3 -0.01 -8.70 -18.73
N GLY A 4 1.18 -8.31 -18.29
CA GLY A 4 1.77 -7.00 -18.58
C GLY A 4 1.17 -5.80 -17.84
N HIS A 5 0.13 -5.99 -17.00
CA HIS A 5 -0.44 -4.92 -16.20
C HIS A 5 0.30 -4.75 -14.86
N GLN A 6 0.26 -3.52 -14.34
CA GLN A 6 0.81 -3.16 -13.04
C GLN A 6 -0.17 -3.57 -11.93
N PRO A 7 0.22 -4.47 -10.99
CA PRO A 7 -0.66 -4.82 -9.88
C PRO A 7 -0.88 -3.65 -8.93
N VAL A 8 -2.09 -3.59 -8.37
CA VAL A 8 -2.47 -2.67 -7.28
C VAL A 8 -2.96 -3.52 -6.11
N LEU A 9 -2.27 -3.41 -4.97
CA LEU A 9 -2.63 -4.08 -3.74
C LEU A 9 -3.31 -3.07 -2.81
N VAL A 10 -4.53 -3.37 -2.38
CA VAL A 10 -5.33 -2.49 -1.53
C VAL A 10 -5.59 -3.19 -0.20
N ASP A 11 -5.41 -2.47 0.90
CA ASP A 11 -5.73 -2.97 2.25
C ASP A 11 -6.36 -1.86 3.09
N ASP A 12 -7.16 -2.23 4.08
CA ASP A 12 -7.80 -1.27 4.98
C ASP A 12 -6.80 -0.72 6.00
N ILE A 13 -5.97 -1.59 6.59
CA ILE A 13 -5.03 -1.24 7.65
C ILE A 13 -3.66 -1.84 7.39
N ALA A 14 -2.63 -1.01 7.34
CA ALA A 14 -1.25 -1.48 7.42
C ALA A 14 -0.65 -1.16 8.79
N SER A 15 -0.62 -2.15 9.69
CA SER A 15 0.04 -2.06 11.01
C SER A 15 1.49 -2.54 10.95
N SER A 16 1.76 -3.84 11.19
CA SER A 16 3.11 -4.40 10.96
C SER A 16 3.48 -4.52 9.47
N GLY A 17 2.52 -4.32 8.56
CA GLY A 17 2.71 -4.40 7.11
C GLY A 17 3.00 -5.80 6.55
N ARG A 18 3.11 -6.84 7.40
CA ARG A 18 3.54 -8.19 6.99
C ARG A 18 2.67 -8.81 5.91
N THR A 19 1.35 -8.77 6.06
CA THR A 19 0.40 -9.32 5.07
C THR A 19 0.59 -8.68 3.70
N MET A 20 0.64 -7.34 3.65
CA MET A 20 0.88 -6.62 2.39
C MET A 20 2.26 -6.93 1.79
N MET A 21 3.30 -7.03 2.62
CA MET A 21 4.64 -7.37 2.15
C MET A 21 4.73 -8.77 1.56
N GLU A 22 4.06 -9.75 2.16
CA GLU A 22 3.99 -11.12 1.64
C GLU A 22 3.24 -11.16 0.31
N ALA A 23 2.08 -10.51 0.22
CA ALA A 23 1.34 -10.39 -1.02
C ALA A 23 2.14 -9.66 -2.12
N ALA A 24 2.87 -8.60 -1.77
CA ALA A 24 3.72 -7.88 -2.71
C ALA A 24 4.86 -8.75 -3.27
N ARG A 25 5.45 -9.62 -2.43
CA ARG A 25 6.46 -10.59 -2.87
C ARG A 25 5.89 -11.63 -3.83
N HIS A 26 4.64 -12.05 -3.65
CA HIS A 26 4.00 -13.03 -4.54
C HIS A 26 3.82 -12.52 -5.97
N PHE A 27 3.60 -11.22 -6.19
CA PHE A 27 3.57 -10.66 -7.53
C PHE A 27 4.89 -10.85 -8.27
N LYS A 28 6.02 -10.60 -7.59
CA LYS A 28 7.35 -10.82 -8.17
C LYS A 28 7.57 -12.30 -8.52
N THR A 29 7.19 -13.23 -7.64
CA THR A 29 7.35 -14.68 -7.91
C THR A 29 6.45 -15.15 -9.04
N ALA A 30 5.31 -14.50 -9.27
CA ALA A 30 4.40 -14.79 -10.37
C ALA A 30 4.75 -14.06 -11.69
N GLY A 31 5.88 -13.35 -11.75
CA GLY A 31 6.35 -12.67 -12.96
C GLY A 31 5.74 -11.29 -13.22
N PHE A 32 5.05 -10.71 -12.24
CA PHE A 32 4.52 -9.34 -12.32
C PHE A 32 5.55 -8.30 -11.85
N ALA A 33 5.33 -7.05 -12.25
CA ALA A 33 5.99 -5.90 -11.62
C ALA A 33 5.65 -5.81 -10.13
N LYS A 34 6.51 -5.15 -9.34
CA LYS A 34 6.21 -4.84 -7.93
C LYS A 34 4.91 -4.04 -7.85
N PRO A 35 3.99 -4.31 -6.92
CA PRO A 35 2.69 -3.64 -6.88
C PRO A 35 2.79 -2.15 -6.50
N VAL A 36 1.74 -1.40 -6.81
CA VAL A 36 1.42 -0.17 -6.08
C VAL A 36 0.56 -0.56 -4.88
N CYS A 37 0.94 -0.14 -3.68
CA CYS A 37 0.23 -0.43 -2.45
C CYS A 37 -0.62 0.78 -2.03
N VAL A 38 -1.92 0.57 -1.79
CA VAL A 38 -2.89 1.58 -1.38
C VAL A 38 -3.48 1.19 -0.03
N ILE A 39 -3.40 2.09 0.95
CA ILE A 39 -3.81 1.79 2.34
C ILE A 39 -4.79 2.85 2.85
N VAL A 40 -5.89 2.44 3.47
CA VAL A 40 -6.82 3.39 4.11
C VAL A 40 -6.20 3.95 5.40
N HIS A 41 -5.80 3.10 6.35
CA HIS A 41 -5.23 3.48 7.64
C HIS A 41 -3.74 3.11 7.75
N PRO A 42 -2.81 4.03 7.45
CA PRO A 42 -1.36 3.78 7.45
C PRO A 42 -0.76 3.85 8.87
N LEU A 43 -0.98 2.82 9.70
CA LEU A 43 -0.49 2.80 11.09
C LEU A 43 1.02 2.55 11.22
N PHE A 44 1.60 1.74 10.32
CA PHE A 44 3.02 1.39 10.21
C PHE A 44 3.82 1.35 11.52
N ALA A 45 3.96 0.17 12.12
CA ALA A 45 4.80 -0.01 13.30
C ALA A 45 6.29 -0.15 12.94
N GLY A 46 7.17 0.59 13.64
CA GLY A 46 8.62 0.50 13.45
C GLY A 46 9.04 0.81 12.01
N ASN A 47 9.72 -0.13 11.36
CA ASN A 47 10.21 0.02 9.98
C ASN A 47 9.21 -0.42 8.90
N ALA A 48 7.97 -0.76 9.28
CA ALA A 48 7.01 -1.38 8.36
C ALA A 48 6.76 -0.56 7.06
N TYR A 49 6.82 0.77 7.14
CA TYR A 49 6.69 1.62 5.95
C TYR A 49 7.85 1.46 4.97
N GLU A 50 9.09 1.50 5.47
CA GLU A 50 10.29 1.33 4.64
C GLU A 50 10.40 -0.10 4.11
N ASP A 51 10.06 -1.09 4.92
CA ASP A 51 10.03 -2.49 4.50
C ASP A 51 9.00 -2.71 3.38
N LEU A 52 7.80 -2.12 3.49
CA LEU A 52 6.78 -2.18 2.44
C LEU A 52 7.23 -1.44 1.16
N LYS A 53 7.89 -0.28 1.28
CA LYS A 53 8.48 0.43 0.13
C LYS A 53 9.50 -0.44 -0.61
N SER A 54 10.31 -1.23 0.11
CA SER A 54 11.34 -2.07 -0.52
C SER A 54 10.75 -3.12 -1.50
N VAL A 55 9.53 -3.59 -1.24
CA VAL A 55 8.83 -4.61 -2.04
C VAL A 55 7.76 -4.04 -2.97
N SER A 56 7.53 -2.74 -2.95
CA SER A 56 6.50 -2.06 -3.74
C SER A 56 7.12 -1.11 -4.77
N THR A 57 6.38 -0.74 -5.81
CA THR A 57 6.74 0.36 -6.72
C THR A 57 6.41 1.71 -6.06
N ARG A 58 5.30 1.76 -5.33
CA ARG A 58 4.83 2.95 -4.60
C ARG A 58 3.94 2.52 -3.44
N VAL A 59 3.94 3.32 -2.38
CA VAL A 59 3.03 3.15 -1.23
C VAL A 59 2.28 4.47 -1.07
N VAL A 60 0.97 4.44 -1.25
CA VAL A 60 0.08 5.60 -1.04
C VAL A 60 -0.96 5.27 0.01
N SER A 61 -1.38 6.27 0.77
CA SER A 61 -2.44 6.10 1.74
C SER A 61 -3.41 7.27 1.76
N THR A 62 -4.52 7.07 2.46
CA THR A 62 -5.44 8.15 2.78
C THR A 62 -4.96 8.95 3.98
N ASN A 63 -5.45 10.19 4.14
CA ASN A 63 -5.23 11.00 5.34
C ASN A 63 -6.11 10.61 6.55
N ALA A 64 -6.68 9.39 6.59
CA ALA A 64 -7.43 8.89 7.74
C ALA A 64 -6.56 8.75 9.01
N VAL A 65 -5.25 8.51 8.84
CA VAL A 65 -4.22 8.61 9.88
C VAL A 65 -3.07 9.41 9.30
N GLN A 66 -2.59 10.41 10.05
CA GLN A 66 -1.48 11.25 9.63
C GLN A 66 -0.23 10.41 9.40
N HIS A 67 0.29 10.43 8.18
CA HIS A 67 1.48 9.69 7.78
C HIS A 67 2.13 10.30 6.53
N ALA A 68 3.45 10.12 6.36
CA ALA A 68 4.19 10.66 5.22
C ALA A 68 3.76 10.09 3.84
N SER A 69 2.99 9.01 3.82
CA SER A 69 2.46 8.41 2.59
C SER A 69 1.07 8.91 2.20
N ASN A 70 0.48 9.85 2.96
CA ASN A 70 -0.85 10.37 2.67
C ASN A 70 -0.83 11.16 1.35
N GLU A 71 -1.35 10.57 0.29
CA GLU A 71 -1.49 11.20 -1.03
C GLU A 71 -2.96 11.21 -1.52
N ILE A 72 -3.87 10.65 -0.72
CA ILE A 72 -5.30 10.57 -1.02
C ILE A 72 -6.06 11.28 0.11
N SER A 73 -6.70 12.41 -0.17
CA SER A 73 -7.55 13.07 0.83
C SER A 73 -8.94 12.45 0.84
N ILE A 74 -9.39 12.01 2.02
CA ILE A 74 -10.78 11.60 2.27
C ILE A 74 -11.62 12.72 2.88
N THR A 75 -11.04 13.90 3.13
CA THR A 75 -11.78 15.06 3.66
C THR A 75 -13.05 15.39 2.87
N PRO A 76 -13.07 15.37 1.52
CA PRO A 76 -14.29 15.62 0.74
C PRO A 76 -15.43 14.63 1.00
N LEU A 77 -15.12 13.42 1.50
CA LEU A 77 -16.13 12.40 1.81
C LEU A 77 -16.76 12.59 3.20
N LEU A 78 -16.13 13.41 4.05
CA LEU A 78 -16.56 13.66 5.43
C LEU A 78 -17.31 14.99 5.59
N VAL A 79 -17.09 15.92 4.66
CA VAL A 79 -17.81 17.19 4.62
C VAL A 79 -19.09 16.98 3.80
N GLY A 80 -20.21 16.79 4.52
CA GLY A 80 -21.56 16.76 3.94
C GLY A 80 -22.13 18.14 3.71
#